data_AF-A0A829FN56-F1
#
_entry.id   AF-A0A829FN56-F1
#
_cell.length_a   1.000
_cell.length_b   1.000
_cell.length_c   1.000
_cell.angle_alpha   90.00
_cell.angle_beta   90.00
_cell.angle_gamma   90.00
#
_symmetry.space_group_name_H-M   'P 1'
#
loop_
_entity.id
_entity.type
_entity.pdbx_description
1 polymer ?
#
loop_
_entity_poly.entity_id
_entity_poly.type
_entity_poly.pdbx_seq_one_letter_code
_entity_poly.pdbx_strand_id
1 'polypeptide(L)'
;MVSLDALWNELKATYQKDLSPASYNTWIETANPRTLDQNQLVVEVPSKIHKEYWEKNLATKIVEVGYMLSGNEIIPRFITGEEAEQEEVIEEKNPKVVAPSPLKKAMLNPKYTFDTFVIGKGNQMAHAAALVVAEDPGSIYNPLFFYGGVGLGKTHLMHAIGHQMLQSQPNAKVKYVSSETFANDFINSIQNKTAEEFRQEYRNVDLLLVDDIQFFAEKEATQEEFFHTFNALYNEGKQIVLTSDRLPNEIPKLQERLVSRFAWGLSVDITPPDLETRTAILRKKAAAERLEIPDDTLSYIAGQIDSNIRELEGALVRVQAFAAMNSEDISTSLAADALKTLKSGKGHPQLSILQIQEEVAKYYHIQLKDLKGKKRVKSIVVPRQIAMYLARELTDNSLPKIGAEFGGKDHTTVIHAHEKIQQLMDSSVSMQNEVSEIKNFLLN
;
A
#
# COMPACT_ATOMS: atom_id res chain seq x y z
N MET A 1 0.66 -3.69 26.31
CA MET A 1 0.77 -5.06 25.77
C MET A 1 -0.28 -5.90 26.46
N VAL A 2 -1.11 -6.60 25.68
CA VAL A 2 -2.13 -7.52 26.23
C VAL A 2 -1.41 -8.79 26.67
N SER A 3 -1.65 -9.26 27.90
CA SER A 3 -1.08 -10.54 28.34
C SER A 3 -1.83 -11.70 27.70
N LEU A 4 -1.14 -12.83 27.52
CA LEU A 4 -1.73 -14.07 27.00
C LEU A 4 -3.01 -14.45 27.74
N ASP A 5 -2.97 -14.38 29.07
CA ASP A 5 -4.12 -14.71 29.93
C ASP A 5 -5.29 -13.73 29.74
N ALA A 6 -5.01 -12.43 29.58
CA ALA A 6 -6.05 -11.43 29.39
C ALA A 6 -6.75 -11.61 28.03
N LEU A 7 -5.97 -11.84 26.97
CA LEU A 7 -6.50 -12.13 25.63
C LEU A 7 -7.32 -13.43 25.63
N TRP A 8 -6.79 -14.49 26.24
CA TRP A 8 -7.44 -15.80 26.24
C TRP A 8 -8.74 -15.80 27.05
N ASN A 9 -8.78 -15.10 28.18
CA ASN A 9 -10.00 -14.97 28.98
C ASN A 9 -11.11 -14.21 28.23
N GLU A 10 -10.75 -13.14 27.50
CA GLU A 10 -11.71 -12.40 26.69
C GLU A 10 -12.22 -13.24 25.51
N LEU A 11 -11.35 -14.03 24.88
CA LEU A 11 -11.73 -14.98 23.83
C LEU A 11 -12.69 -16.05 24.36
N LYS A 12 -12.41 -16.64 25.51
CA LYS A 12 -13.32 -17.62 26.15
C LYS A 12 -14.68 -16.99 26.44
N ALA A 13 -14.73 -15.80 27.04
CA ALA A 13 -15.98 -15.09 27.33
C ALA A 13 -16.78 -14.75 26.06
N THR A 14 -16.07 -14.43 24.97
CA THR A 14 -16.68 -14.12 23.68
C THR A 14 -17.26 -15.38 23.03
N TYR A 15 -16.50 -16.48 22.95
CA TYR A 15 -17.01 -17.73 22.38
C TYR A 15 -18.12 -18.38 23.19
N GLN A 16 -18.16 -18.17 24.50
CA GLN A 16 -19.23 -18.68 25.35
C GLN A 16 -20.59 -18.05 25.05
N LYS A 17 -20.60 -16.82 24.51
CA LYS A 17 -21.83 -16.14 24.06
C LYS A 17 -22.28 -16.60 22.68
N ASP A 18 -21.31 -16.92 21.82
CA ASP A 18 -21.56 -17.21 20.40
C ASP A 18 -21.81 -18.71 20.12
N LEU A 19 -21.37 -19.61 21.01
CA LEU A 19 -21.46 -21.07 20.82
C LEU A 19 -22.44 -21.73 21.81
N SER A 20 -23.03 -22.85 21.37
CA SER A 20 -23.82 -23.71 22.27
C SER A 20 -22.94 -24.32 23.38
N PRO A 21 -23.50 -24.67 24.56
CA PRO A 21 -22.72 -25.26 25.65
C PRO A 21 -21.95 -26.53 25.24
N ALA A 22 -22.54 -27.37 24.38
CA ALA A 22 -21.89 -28.56 23.87
C ALA A 22 -20.72 -28.24 22.92
N SER A 23 -20.90 -27.26 22.03
CA SER A 23 -19.86 -26.80 21.10
C SER A 23 -18.72 -26.10 21.84
N TYR A 24 -19.03 -25.27 22.84
CA TYR A 24 -18.04 -24.58 23.65
C TYR A 24 -17.15 -25.57 24.41
N ASN A 25 -17.76 -26.54 25.10
CA ASN A 25 -17.00 -27.57 25.83
C ASN A 25 -16.16 -28.45 24.90
N THR A 26 -16.62 -28.70 23.68
CA THR A 26 -15.90 -29.56 22.72
C THR A 26 -14.71 -28.84 22.09
N TRP A 27 -14.87 -27.58 21.69
CA TRP A 27 -13.89 -26.87 20.86
C TRP A 27 -13.03 -25.87 21.64
N ILE A 28 -13.59 -25.19 22.63
CA ILE A 28 -12.95 -24.06 23.33
C ILE A 28 -12.26 -24.52 24.62
N GLU A 29 -12.93 -25.34 25.43
CA GLU A 29 -12.34 -25.86 26.68
C GLU A 29 -11.20 -26.87 26.45
N THR A 30 -11.16 -27.51 25.28
CA THR A 30 -10.10 -28.46 24.93
C THR A 30 -8.86 -27.80 24.34
N ALA A 31 -8.89 -26.48 24.10
CA ALA A 31 -7.78 -25.73 23.52
C ALA A 31 -6.98 -25.00 24.61
N ASN A 32 -5.65 -25.01 24.47
CA ASN A 32 -4.74 -24.41 25.43
C ASN A 32 -3.89 -23.30 24.77
N PRO A 33 -3.88 -22.08 25.32
CA PRO A 33 -2.97 -21.04 24.86
C PRO A 33 -1.54 -21.40 25.30
N ARG A 34 -0.60 -21.43 24.36
CA ARG A 34 0.80 -21.75 24.66
C ARG A 34 1.65 -20.50 24.78
N THR A 35 1.65 -19.66 23.75
CA THR A 35 2.45 -18.44 23.70
C THR A 35 1.72 -17.31 22.98
N LEU A 36 2.02 -16.08 23.37
CA LEU A 36 1.66 -14.87 22.65
C LEU A 36 2.93 -14.05 22.48
N ASP A 37 3.57 -14.16 21.31
CA ASP A 37 4.77 -13.41 20.98
C ASP A 37 4.43 -12.34 19.93
N GLN A 38 4.72 -11.07 20.28
CA GLN A 38 4.38 -9.86 19.52
C GLN A 38 2.91 -9.79 19.07
N ASN A 39 2.60 -10.43 17.93
CA ASN A 39 1.30 -10.46 17.26
C ASN A 39 0.85 -11.89 16.88
N GLN A 40 1.53 -12.95 17.34
CA GLN A 40 1.16 -14.33 17.02
C GLN A 40 0.71 -15.06 18.29
N LEU A 41 -0.53 -15.55 18.28
CA LEU A 41 -1.09 -16.39 19.34
C LEU A 41 -0.97 -17.86 18.93
N VAL A 42 -0.20 -18.64 19.69
CA VAL A 42 -0.11 -20.10 19.49
C VAL A 42 -1.11 -20.80 20.41
N VAL A 43 -2.02 -21.56 19.81
CA VAL A 43 -3.05 -22.33 20.52
C VAL A 43 -2.86 -23.81 20.20
N GLU A 44 -2.67 -24.60 21.25
CA GLU A 44 -2.65 -26.05 21.15
C GLU A 44 -4.07 -26.62 21.16
N VAL A 45 -4.32 -27.58 20.28
CA VAL A 45 -5.61 -28.27 20.14
C VAL A 45 -5.40 -29.80 20.13
N PRO A 46 -6.38 -30.60 20.59
CA PRO A 46 -6.16 -32.01 20.91
C PRO A 46 -6.03 -32.92 19.68
N SER A 47 -6.46 -32.49 18.49
CA SER A 47 -6.33 -33.28 17.26
C SER A 47 -6.41 -32.43 16.00
N LYS A 48 -6.04 -33.02 14.85
CA LYS A 48 -6.10 -32.37 13.53
C LYS A 48 -7.50 -31.89 13.16
N ILE A 49 -8.55 -32.62 13.56
CA ILE A 49 -9.94 -32.21 13.34
C ILE A 49 -10.26 -30.91 14.10
N HIS A 50 -9.71 -30.74 15.31
CA HIS A 50 -9.89 -29.50 16.06
C HIS A 50 -9.11 -28.37 15.41
N LYS A 51 -7.88 -28.63 14.93
CA LYS A 51 -7.07 -27.65 14.19
C LYS A 51 -7.82 -27.10 12.97
N GLU A 52 -8.37 -27.97 12.12
CA GLU A 52 -9.14 -27.56 10.96
C GLU A 52 -10.42 -26.78 11.33
N TYR A 53 -11.10 -27.17 12.41
CA TYR A 53 -12.29 -26.46 12.89
C TYR A 53 -11.95 -25.05 13.39
N TRP A 54 -10.86 -24.91 14.14
CA TRP A 54 -10.37 -23.63 14.65
C TRP A 54 -9.93 -22.71 13.51
N GLU A 55 -9.19 -23.22 12.52
CA GLU A 55 -8.75 -22.46 11.35
C GLU A 55 -9.92 -21.94 10.52
N LYS A 56 -10.95 -22.76 10.31
CA LYS A 56 -12.09 -22.40 9.45
C LYS A 56 -13.13 -21.53 10.14
N ASN A 57 -13.37 -21.73 11.43
CA ASN A 57 -14.56 -21.19 12.10
C ASN A 57 -14.27 -20.24 13.25
N LEU A 58 -13.06 -20.29 13.84
CA LEU A 58 -12.75 -19.56 15.08
C LEU A 58 -11.60 -18.55 14.90
N ALA A 59 -10.73 -18.73 13.90
CA ALA A 59 -9.57 -17.87 13.66
C ALA A 59 -9.92 -16.37 13.53
N THR A 60 -11.00 -16.02 12.82
CA THR A 60 -11.41 -14.62 12.59
C THR A 60 -11.69 -13.88 13.89
N LYS A 61 -12.35 -14.55 14.85
CA LYS A 61 -12.70 -13.94 16.13
C LYS A 61 -11.47 -13.67 17.00
N ILE A 62 -10.40 -14.46 16.85
CA ILE A 62 -9.11 -14.19 17.50
C ILE A 62 -8.50 -12.90 16.98
N VAL A 63 -8.54 -12.69 15.66
CA VAL A 63 -8.02 -11.47 15.04
C VAL A 63 -8.84 -10.25 15.50
N GLU A 64 -10.17 -10.36 15.52
CA GLU A 64 -11.08 -9.28 15.95
C GLU A 64 -10.87 -8.88 17.42
N VAL A 65 -10.91 -9.85 18.34
CA VAL A 65 -10.72 -9.61 19.78
C VAL A 65 -9.29 -9.16 20.06
N GLY A 66 -8.31 -9.73 19.36
CA GLY A 66 -6.92 -9.32 19.44
C GLY A 66 -6.71 -7.87 19.03
N TYR A 67 -7.33 -7.42 17.94
CA TYR A 67 -7.29 -6.03 17.49
C TYR A 67 -7.99 -5.08 18.47
N MET A 68 -9.16 -5.45 18.99
CA MET A 68 -9.88 -4.62 19.97
C MET A 68 -9.10 -4.41 21.27
N LEU A 69 -8.38 -5.43 21.76
CA LEU A 69 -7.64 -5.35 23.02
C LEU A 69 -6.24 -4.74 22.87
N SER A 70 -5.56 -5.03 21.76
CA SER A 70 -4.14 -4.68 21.59
C SER A 70 -3.90 -3.53 20.62
N GLY A 71 -4.88 -3.16 19.78
CA GLY A 71 -4.71 -2.25 18.66
C GLY A 71 -3.95 -2.84 17.47
N ASN A 72 -3.56 -4.12 17.56
CA ASN A 72 -2.72 -4.83 16.60
C ASN A 72 -3.43 -6.10 16.10
N GLU A 73 -3.20 -6.49 14.85
CA GLU A 73 -3.72 -7.75 14.30
C GLU A 73 -3.00 -8.95 14.93
N ILE A 74 -3.73 -9.74 15.74
CA ILE A 74 -3.20 -10.97 16.33
C ILE A 74 -3.50 -12.15 15.41
N ILE A 75 -2.46 -12.77 14.88
CA ILE A 75 -2.53 -13.90 13.95
C ILE A 75 -2.53 -15.20 14.76
N PRO A 76 -3.60 -16.01 14.70
CA PRO A 76 -3.62 -17.30 15.37
C PRO A 76 -2.80 -18.35 14.59
N ARG A 77 -2.04 -19.16 15.33
CA ARG A 77 -1.40 -20.39 14.84
C ARG A 77 -1.86 -21.55 15.71
N PHE A 78 -2.40 -22.60 15.08
CA PHE A 78 -2.90 -23.77 15.79
C PHE A 78 -1.94 -24.95 15.66
N ILE A 79 -1.63 -25.61 16.76
CA ILE A 79 -0.74 -26.79 16.80
C ILE A 79 -1.41 -27.96 17.51
N THR A 80 -1.04 -29.19 17.16
CA THR A 80 -1.49 -30.39 17.91
C THR A 80 -0.49 -30.78 18.99
N GLY A 81 -0.89 -31.57 20.00
CA GLY A 81 0.02 -32.06 21.05
C GLY A 81 1.28 -32.74 20.52
N GLU A 82 1.19 -33.52 19.44
CA GLU A 82 2.36 -34.13 18.77
C GLU A 82 3.33 -33.11 18.14
N GLU A 83 2.82 -31.95 17.70
CA GLU A 83 3.63 -30.85 17.15
C GLU A 83 4.27 -30.03 18.28
N ALA A 84 3.58 -29.89 19.42
CA ALA A 84 4.08 -29.22 20.61
C ALA A 84 5.23 -29.99 21.28
N GLU A 85 5.11 -31.32 21.41
CA GLU A 85 6.19 -32.17 21.94
C GLU A 85 7.43 -32.19 21.03
N GLN A 86 7.25 -32.06 19.71
CA GLN A 86 8.37 -31.91 18.78
C GLN A 86 9.06 -30.55 18.91
N GLU A 87 8.33 -29.47 19.19
CA GLU A 87 8.90 -28.13 19.40
C GLU A 87 9.65 -28.03 20.77
N GLU A 88 9.13 -28.64 21.84
CA GLU A 88 9.78 -28.63 23.17
C GLU A 88 11.07 -29.50 23.24
N VAL A 89 11.12 -30.61 22.50
CA VAL A 89 12.32 -31.50 22.47
C VAL A 89 13.48 -30.88 21.70
N ILE A 90 13.24 -29.88 20.84
CA ILE A 90 14.27 -29.17 20.06
C ILE A 90 15.01 -28.12 20.89
N GLU A 91 14.40 -27.52 21.93
CA GLU A 91 15.03 -26.45 22.73
C GLU A 91 16.03 -26.95 23.78
N GLU A 92 15.85 -28.15 24.38
CA GLU A 92 16.67 -28.59 25.53
C GLU A 92 17.93 -29.41 25.18
N LYS A 93 18.12 -29.84 23.92
CA LYS A 93 19.24 -30.72 23.54
C LYS A 93 19.94 -30.33 22.23
N ASN A 94 20.79 -29.30 22.25
CA ASN A 94 22.18 -29.50 21.80
C ASN A 94 23.15 -28.33 22.08
N PRO A 95 24.42 -28.62 22.42
CA PRO A 95 25.53 -27.68 22.44
C PRO A 95 26.13 -27.44 21.04
N LYS A 96 26.81 -26.29 20.89
CA LYS A 96 27.54 -25.80 19.70
C LYS A 96 28.22 -26.89 18.85
N VAL A 97 27.72 -27.13 17.63
CA VAL A 97 28.52 -27.53 16.45
C VAL A 97 27.94 -26.87 15.20
N VAL A 98 28.83 -26.28 14.41
CA VAL A 98 28.58 -25.46 13.23
C VAL A 98 28.25 -26.33 12.01
N ALA A 99 27.01 -26.24 11.50
CA ALA A 99 26.61 -26.45 10.11
C ALA A 99 25.22 -25.81 9.90
N PRO A 100 24.92 -25.24 8.72
CA PRO A 100 23.97 -24.13 8.61
C PRO A 100 22.52 -24.60 8.66
N SER A 101 21.81 -24.16 9.71
CA SER A 101 20.35 -24.12 9.71
C SER A 101 19.90 -23.15 8.60
N PRO A 102 18.86 -23.46 7.82
CA PRO A 102 18.34 -22.51 6.85
C PRO A 102 17.92 -21.26 7.61
N LEU A 103 18.55 -20.14 7.25
CA LEU A 103 18.26 -18.82 7.77
C LEU A 103 16.75 -18.63 7.87
N LYS A 104 16.28 -17.99 8.97
CA LYS A 104 14.94 -17.39 9.06
C LYS A 104 14.59 -16.87 7.66
N LYS A 105 13.66 -17.55 6.98
CA LYS A 105 13.35 -17.28 5.57
C LYS A 105 13.23 -15.78 5.41
N ALA A 106 13.99 -15.20 4.48
CA ALA A 106 13.80 -13.84 4.02
C ALA A 106 12.27 -13.63 3.96
N MET A 107 11.72 -12.68 4.73
CA MET A 107 10.26 -12.49 4.88
C MET A 107 9.65 -11.97 3.57
N LEU A 108 9.82 -12.74 2.50
CA LEU A 108 9.41 -12.44 1.14
C LEU A 108 8.00 -12.98 0.96
N ASN A 109 7.11 -12.12 0.47
CA ASN A 109 5.80 -12.54 0.05
C ASN A 109 5.90 -13.60 -1.07
N PRO A 110 5.41 -14.84 -0.89
CA PRO A 110 5.51 -15.91 -1.88
C PRO A 110 4.71 -15.64 -3.16
N LYS A 111 3.78 -14.68 -3.13
CA LYS A 111 2.99 -14.30 -4.32
C LYS A 111 3.73 -13.37 -5.28
N TYR A 112 4.81 -12.73 -4.83
CA TYR A 112 5.53 -11.71 -5.60
C TYR A 112 6.75 -12.29 -6.31
N THR A 113 6.52 -12.97 -7.43
CA THR A 113 7.56 -13.62 -8.25
C THR A 113 7.57 -13.05 -9.67
N PHE A 114 8.63 -13.29 -10.44
CA PHE A 114 8.65 -12.87 -11.86
C PHE A 114 7.50 -13.52 -12.64
N ASP A 115 7.22 -14.80 -12.36
CA ASP A 115 6.15 -15.55 -13.00
C ASP A 115 4.76 -14.98 -12.75
N THR A 116 4.53 -14.27 -11.65
CA THR A 116 3.24 -13.63 -11.35
C THR A 116 3.18 -12.18 -11.82
N PHE A 117 4.31 -11.55 -12.17
CA PHE A 117 4.37 -10.19 -12.68
C PHE A 117 3.84 -10.12 -14.14
N VAL A 118 3.13 -9.05 -14.51
CA VAL A 118 2.67 -8.84 -15.88
C VAL A 118 3.46 -7.69 -16.50
N ILE A 119 4.13 -8.00 -17.61
CA ILE A 119 4.97 -7.06 -18.33
C ILE A 119 4.10 -6.23 -19.28
N GLY A 120 4.32 -4.92 -19.26
CA GLY A 120 3.73 -3.95 -20.17
C GLY A 120 4.71 -2.82 -20.47
N LYS A 121 4.35 -1.90 -21.37
CA LYS A 121 5.23 -0.80 -21.80
C LYS A 121 5.78 0.02 -20.63
N GLY A 122 4.93 0.28 -19.63
CA GLY A 122 5.27 1.11 -18.47
C GLY A 122 6.15 0.46 -17.40
N ASN A 123 6.44 -0.84 -17.51
CA ASN A 123 7.25 -1.56 -16.51
C ASN A 123 8.31 -2.49 -17.13
N GLN A 124 8.42 -2.52 -18.46
CA GLN A 124 9.33 -3.41 -19.19
C GLN A 124 10.80 -3.19 -18.81
N MET A 125 11.23 -1.93 -18.70
CA MET A 125 12.60 -1.61 -18.31
C MET A 125 12.90 -2.03 -16.87
N ALA A 126 11.96 -1.78 -15.94
CA ALA A 126 12.09 -2.19 -14.54
C ALA A 126 12.19 -3.70 -14.41
N HIS A 127 11.35 -4.44 -15.14
CA HIS A 127 11.40 -5.91 -15.18
C HIS A 127 12.73 -6.42 -15.75
N ALA A 128 13.22 -5.84 -16.85
CA ALA A 128 14.50 -6.24 -17.43
C ALA A 128 15.68 -5.98 -16.47
N ALA A 129 15.70 -4.82 -15.81
CA ALA A 129 16.71 -4.50 -14.81
C ALA A 129 16.65 -5.44 -13.60
N ALA A 130 15.44 -5.80 -13.15
CA ALA A 130 15.22 -6.76 -12.08
C ALA A 130 15.79 -8.15 -12.42
N LEU A 131 15.58 -8.63 -13.65
CA LEU A 131 16.15 -9.90 -14.10
C LEU A 131 17.68 -9.88 -14.10
N VAL A 132 18.30 -8.82 -14.64
CA VAL A 132 19.76 -8.68 -14.66
C VAL A 132 20.34 -8.72 -13.25
N VAL A 133 19.72 -7.99 -12.32
CA VAL A 133 20.15 -7.97 -10.90
C VAL A 133 19.95 -9.32 -10.20
N ALA A 134 18.91 -10.07 -10.57
CA ALA A 134 18.66 -11.38 -10.00
C ALA A 134 19.64 -12.46 -10.53
N GLU A 135 20.10 -12.33 -11.77
CA GLU A 135 21.04 -13.26 -12.42
C GLU A 135 22.50 -12.98 -12.04
N ASP A 136 22.90 -11.71 -11.96
CA ASP A 136 24.27 -11.29 -11.63
C ASP A 136 24.28 -10.22 -10.51
N PRO A 137 23.94 -10.60 -9.26
CA PRO A 137 23.79 -9.65 -8.15
C PRO A 137 25.14 -9.03 -7.75
N GLY A 138 25.11 -7.71 -7.50
CA GLY A 138 26.26 -6.92 -7.02
C GLY A 138 27.14 -6.35 -8.14
N SER A 139 26.81 -6.62 -9.40
CA SER A 139 27.62 -6.28 -10.58
C SER A 139 27.29 -4.90 -11.17
N ILE A 140 26.53 -4.84 -12.27
CA ILE A 140 26.32 -3.68 -13.14
C ILE A 140 25.36 -2.66 -12.51
N TYR A 141 24.31 -3.13 -11.82
CA TYR A 141 23.24 -2.29 -11.29
C TYR A 141 23.17 -2.38 -9.76
N ASN A 142 24.12 -1.72 -9.09
CA ASN A 142 24.16 -1.63 -7.65
C ASN A 142 24.27 -0.17 -7.17
N PRO A 143 23.28 0.37 -6.45
CA PRO A 143 21.98 -0.22 -6.18
C PRO A 143 21.10 -0.22 -7.44
N LEU A 144 20.09 -1.07 -7.44
CA LEU A 144 18.92 -0.92 -8.31
C LEU A 144 17.84 -0.14 -7.56
N PHE A 145 17.37 0.96 -8.14
CA PHE A 145 16.41 1.86 -7.53
C PHE A 145 15.13 1.93 -8.37
N PHE A 146 14.05 1.34 -7.87
CA PHE A 146 12.73 1.46 -8.50
C PHE A 146 11.99 2.67 -7.99
N TYR A 147 11.43 3.49 -8.88
CA TYR A 147 10.57 4.60 -8.47
C TYR A 147 9.30 4.70 -9.30
N GLY A 148 8.28 5.32 -8.73
CA GLY A 148 6.97 5.50 -9.38
C GLY A 148 5.85 5.58 -8.37
N GLY A 149 4.63 5.86 -8.83
CA GLY A 149 3.45 5.98 -7.97
C GLY A 149 3.13 4.75 -7.12
N VAL A 150 2.17 4.91 -6.21
CA VAL A 150 1.70 3.83 -5.33
C VAL A 150 1.07 2.69 -6.15
N GLY A 151 1.28 1.44 -5.71
CA GLY A 151 0.60 0.29 -6.31
C GLY A 151 0.98 -0.01 -7.77
N LEU A 152 2.20 0.33 -8.22
CA LEU A 152 2.66 0.05 -9.58
C LEU A 152 3.53 -1.21 -9.73
N GLY A 153 3.76 -1.95 -8.63
CA GLY A 153 4.53 -3.22 -8.66
C GLY A 153 6.00 -3.11 -8.25
N LYS A 154 6.44 -1.99 -7.69
CA LYS A 154 7.79 -1.79 -7.12
C LYS A 154 8.19 -2.88 -6.13
N THR A 155 7.38 -3.06 -5.07
CA THR A 155 7.57 -4.12 -4.06
C THR A 155 7.49 -5.52 -4.67
N HIS A 156 6.66 -5.72 -5.70
CA HIS A 156 6.55 -7.02 -6.37
C HIS A 156 7.89 -7.38 -7.05
N LEU A 157 8.43 -6.48 -7.88
CA LEU A 157 9.72 -6.70 -8.55
C LEU A 157 10.87 -6.88 -7.54
N MET A 158 10.90 -6.07 -6.49
CA MET A 158 11.89 -6.21 -5.41
C MET A 158 11.87 -7.62 -4.79
N HIS A 159 10.69 -8.13 -4.46
CA HIS A 159 10.55 -9.49 -3.91
C HIS A 159 10.89 -10.56 -4.94
N ALA A 160 10.54 -10.37 -6.21
CA ALA A 160 10.84 -11.30 -7.29
C ALA A 160 12.35 -11.51 -7.46
N ILE A 161 13.16 -10.44 -7.32
CA ILE A 161 14.62 -10.53 -7.29
C ILE A 161 15.08 -11.44 -6.14
N GLY A 162 14.54 -11.23 -4.94
CA GLY A 162 14.86 -12.05 -3.76
C GLY A 162 14.52 -13.53 -3.95
N HIS A 163 13.35 -13.84 -4.50
CA HIS A 163 12.96 -15.23 -4.79
C HIS A 163 13.86 -15.88 -5.83
N GLN A 164 14.17 -15.17 -6.92
CA GLN A 164 15.03 -15.67 -7.98
C GLN A 164 16.45 -15.95 -7.46
N MET A 165 16.99 -15.06 -6.61
CA MET A 165 18.29 -15.27 -5.97
C MET A 165 18.28 -16.49 -5.05
N LEU A 166 17.22 -16.70 -4.26
CA LEU A 166 17.11 -17.89 -3.42
C LEU A 166 16.92 -19.18 -4.22
N GLN A 167 16.33 -19.09 -5.41
CA GLN A 167 16.21 -20.22 -6.32
C GLN A 167 17.55 -20.62 -6.94
N SER A 168 18.36 -19.64 -7.36
CA SER A 168 19.69 -19.88 -7.96
C SER A 168 20.78 -20.16 -6.91
N GLN A 169 20.66 -19.53 -5.73
CA GLN A 169 21.61 -19.62 -4.62
C GLN A 169 20.85 -19.89 -3.31
N PRO A 170 20.50 -21.16 -3.01
CA PRO A 170 19.67 -21.51 -1.83
C PRO A 170 20.25 -21.11 -0.46
N ASN A 171 21.56 -20.88 -0.39
CA ASN A 171 22.25 -20.46 0.83
C ASN A 171 22.47 -18.94 0.92
N ALA A 172 22.00 -18.16 -0.07
CA ALA A 172 22.13 -16.71 -0.07
C ALA A 172 21.37 -16.09 1.11
N LYS A 173 21.99 -15.09 1.74
CA LYS A 173 21.38 -14.32 2.82
C LYS A 173 20.62 -13.14 2.23
N VAL A 174 19.31 -13.28 2.12
CA VAL A 174 18.42 -12.22 1.62
C VAL A 174 17.69 -11.55 2.79
N LYS A 175 17.72 -10.22 2.87
CA LYS A 175 16.99 -9.43 3.87
C LYS A 175 16.06 -8.45 3.18
N TYR A 176 14.77 -8.57 3.47
CA TYR A 176 13.76 -7.57 3.14
C TYR A 176 13.43 -6.74 4.39
N VAL A 177 13.28 -5.43 4.20
CA VAL A 177 12.91 -4.50 5.25
C VAL A 177 12.20 -3.28 4.65
N SER A 178 11.20 -2.73 5.35
CA SER A 178 10.70 -1.39 5.05
C SER A 178 11.58 -0.32 5.71
N SER A 179 11.59 0.90 5.20
CA SER A 179 12.28 2.01 5.87
C SER A 179 11.80 2.26 7.31
N GLU A 180 10.54 1.99 7.62
CA GLU A 180 10.02 2.10 8.99
C GLU A 180 10.59 1.02 9.91
N THR A 181 10.58 -0.24 9.47
CA THR A 181 11.14 -1.35 10.24
C THR A 181 12.64 -1.16 10.47
N PHE A 182 13.39 -0.74 9.45
CA PHE A 182 14.82 -0.44 9.61
C PHE A 182 15.06 0.66 10.66
N ALA A 183 14.25 1.72 10.65
CA ALA A 183 14.34 2.80 11.63
C ALA A 183 14.03 2.31 13.04
N ASN A 184 13.00 1.49 13.20
CA ASN A 184 12.60 0.94 14.50
C ASN A 184 13.65 -0.03 15.05
N ASP A 185 14.19 -0.91 14.20
CA ASP A 185 15.25 -1.84 14.58
C ASP A 185 16.51 -1.09 15.02
N PHE A 186 16.85 0.00 14.32
CA PHE A 186 17.96 0.86 14.72
C PHE A 186 17.73 1.51 16.09
N ILE A 187 16.55 2.10 16.30
CA ILE A 187 16.19 2.73 17.59
C ILE A 187 16.25 1.70 18.73
N ASN A 188 15.68 0.51 18.52
CA ASN A 188 15.70 -0.58 19.47
C ASN A 188 17.14 -1.03 19.78
N SER A 189 18.01 -1.10 18.77
CA SER A 189 19.41 -1.49 18.96
C SER A 189 20.19 -0.50 19.83
N ILE A 190 19.86 0.80 19.74
CA ILE A 190 20.44 1.83 20.60
C ILE A 190 19.94 1.66 22.03
N GLN A 191 18.62 1.54 22.21
CA GLN A 191 17.98 1.43 23.52
C GLN A 191 18.47 0.20 24.30
N ASN A 192 18.59 -0.94 23.61
CA ASN A 192 19.00 -2.21 24.20
C ASN A 192 20.52 -2.43 24.20
N LYS A 193 21.31 -1.49 23.66
CA LYS A 193 22.76 -1.58 23.50
C LYS A 193 23.21 -2.79 22.66
N THR A 194 22.40 -3.17 21.67
CA THR A 194 22.62 -4.30 20.74
C THR A 194 23.03 -3.84 19.34
N ALA A 195 23.75 -2.72 19.23
CA ALA A 195 24.16 -2.15 17.93
C ALA A 195 24.98 -3.10 17.05
N GLU A 196 25.72 -4.05 17.64
CA GLU A 196 26.47 -5.06 16.87
C GLU A 196 25.54 -6.09 16.22
N GLU A 197 24.47 -6.50 16.90
CA GLU A 197 23.48 -7.43 16.36
C GLU A 197 22.74 -6.80 15.18
N PHE A 198 22.36 -5.52 15.31
CA PHE A 198 21.79 -4.74 14.21
C PHE A 198 22.72 -4.71 13.00
N ARG A 199 24.01 -4.43 13.20
CA ARG A 199 25.00 -4.44 12.11
C ARG A 199 25.12 -5.81 11.48
N GLN A 200 25.17 -6.89 12.26
CA GLN A 200 25.23 -8.24 11.72
C GLN A 200 23.98 -8.56 10.90
N GLU A 201 22.80 -8.18 11.37
CA GLU A 201 21.55 -8.43 10.67
C GLU A 201 21.45 -7.72 9.32
N TYR A 202 21.92 -6.47 9.23
CA TYR A 202 21.78 -5.65 8.03
C TYR A 202 23.01 -5.62 7.12
N ARG A 203 24.20 -5.98 7.62
CA ARG A 203 25.46 -5.95 6.85
C ARG A 203 26.00 -7.33 6.47
N ASN A 204 25.55 -8.41 7.12
CA ASN A 204 25.95 -9.78 6.77
C ASN A 204 24.92 -10.44 5.82
N VAL A 205 24.61 -9.76 4.72
CA VAL A 205 23.63 -10.22 3.72
C VAL A 205 24.24 -10.20 2.33
N ASP A 206 23.76 -11.07 1.45
CA ASP A 206 24.13 -11.09 0.04
C ASP A 206 23.24 -10.16 -0.79
N LEU A 207 22.00 -9.93 -0.32
CA LEU A 207 21.02 -9.03 -0.92
C LEU A 207 20.22 -8.31 0.16
N LEU A 208 20.27 -6.97 0.11
CA LEU A 208 19.44 -6.09 0.93
C LEU A 208 18.34 -5.44 0.07
N LEU A 209 17.09 -5.70 0.43
CA LEU A 209 15.89 -5.14 -0.18
C LEU A 209 15.26 -4.12 0.78
N VAL A 210 15.24 -2.84 0.41
CA VAL A 210 14.71 -1.76 1.25
C VAL A 210 13.53 -1.09 0.57
N ASP A 211 12.35 -1.27 1.15
CA ASP A 211 11.09 -0.75 0.60
C ASP A 211 10.78 0.66 1.12
N ASP A 212 10.23 1.49 0.24
CA ASP A 212 9.70 2.83 0.52
C ASP A 212 10.69 3.79 1.21
N ILE A 213 11.85 4.02 0.56
CA ILE A 213 12.97 4.83 1.08
C ILE A 213 12.59 6.27 1.46
N GLN A 214 11.48 6.80 0.90
CA GLN A 214 10.97 8.13 1.21
C GLN A 214 10.66 8.32 2.71
N PHE A 215 10.38 7.24 3.45
CA PHE A 215 10.13 7.32 4.89
C PHE A 215 11.39 7.57 5.74
N PHE A 216 12.59 7.58 5.14
CA PHE A 216 13.80 8.05 5.81
C PHE A 216 13.93 9.57 5.88
N ALA A 217 13.19 10.32 5.05
CA ALA A 217 13.29 11.77 4.87
C ALA A 217 13.47 12.55 6.19
N GLU A 218 12.70 12.21 7.23
CA GLU A 218 12.67 12.99 8.48
C GLU A 218 13.50 12.39 9.62
N LYS A 219 14.25 11.31 9.36
CA LYS A 219 14.97 10.54 10.39
C LYS A 219 16.48 10.61 10.16
N GLU A 220 17.10 11.74 10.53
CA GLU A 220 18.54 12.00 10.25
C GLU A 220 19.48 10.91 10.77
N ALA A 221 19.28 10.45 12.01
CA ALA A 221 20.10 9.38 12.59
C ALA A 221 19.92 8.05 11.85
N THR A 222 18.71 7.75 11.39
CA THR A 222 18.44 6.55 10.57
C THR A 222 19.08 6.67 9.19
N GLN A 223 19.03 7.85 8.56
CA GLN A 223 19.72 8.10 7.30
C GLN A 223 21.24 7.90 7.42
N GLU A 224 21.83 8.34 8.52
CA GLU A 224 23.25 8.14 8.79
C GLU A 224 23.61 6.66 8.96
N GLU A 225 22.86 5.92 9.78
CA GLU A 225 23.12 4.49 9.95
C GLU A 225 22.89 3.70 8.66
N PHE A 226 21.86 4.07 7.89
CA PHE A 226 21.61 3.49 6.59
C PHE A 226 22.75 3.77 5.61
N PHE A 227 23.29 5.00 5.61
CA PHE A 227 24.46 5.34 4.80
C PHE A 227 25.66 4.44 5.13
N HIS A 228 25.92 4.15 6.40
CA HIS A 228 27.00 3.23 6.79
C HIS A 228 26.73 1.79 6.37
N THR A 229 25.50 1.31 6.54
CA THR A 229 25.06 -0.03 6.11
C THR A 229 25.21 -0.19 4.59
N PHE A 230 24.73 0.79 3.84
CA PHE A 230 24.85 0.85 2.39
C PHE A 230 26.32 0.77 1.93
N ASN A 231 27.21 1.56 2.54
CA ASN A 231 28.64 1.53 2.20
C ASN A 231 29.27 0.16 2.45
N ALA A 232 28.98 -0.46 3.60
CA ALA A 232 29.55 -1.75 3.96
C ALA A 232 29.18 -2.82 2.92
N LEU A 233 27.89 -2.91 2.59
CA LEU A 233 27.37 -3.83 1.59
C LEU A 233 27.93 -3.54 0.20
N TYR A 234 27.92 -2.28 -0.22
CA TYR A 234 28.39 -1.90 -1.55
C TYR A 234 29.88 -2.22 -1.76
N ASN A 235 30.73 -1.91 -0.77
CA ASN A 235 32.17 -2.16 -0.86
C ASN A 235 32.51 -3.66 -0.87
N GLU A 236 31.64 -4.49 -0.31
CA GLU A 236 31.74 -5.96 -0.35
C GLU A 236 31.08 -6.58 -1.59
N GLY A 237 30.57 -5.75 -2.52
CA GLY A 237 29.89 -6.23 -3.73
C GLY A 237 28.54 -6.89 -3.45
N LYS A 238 27.92 -6.63 -2.30
CA LYS A 238 26.59 -7.14 -1.96
C LYS A 238 25.51 -6.34 -2.68
N GLN A 239 24.46 -7.01 -3.16
CA GLN A 239 23.42 -6.34 -3.94
C GLN A 239 22.48 -5.52 -3.04
N ILE A 240 22.17 -4.31 -3.47
CA ILE A 240 21.20 -3.43 -2.82
C ILE A 240 20.07 -3.11 -3.81
N VAL A 241 18.82 -3.31 -3.39
CA VAL A 241 17.63 -2.91 -4.17
C VAL A 241 16.77 -2.00 -3.30
N LEU A 242 16.38 -0.87 -3.87
CA LEU A 242 15.64 0.19 -3.20
C LEU A 242 14.36 0.48 -3.97
N THR A 243 13.29 0.86 -3.27
CA THR A 243 12.09 1.41 -3.89
C THR A 243 11.76 2.79 -3.35
N SER A 244 11.10 3.61 -4.16
CA SER A 244 10.55 4.89 -3.71
C SER A 244 9.30 5.32 -4.47
N ASP A 245 8.55 6.27 -3.92
CA ASP A 245 7.46 6.95 -4.64
C ASP A 245 7.96 8.02 -5.63
N ARG A 246 9.24 8.42 -5.55
CA ARG A 246 9.85 9.48 -6.36
C ARG A 246 11.35 9.27 -6.59
N LEU A 247 11.97 10.12 -7.39
CA LEU A 247 13.42 10.06 -7.63
C LEU A 247 14.22 10.46 -6.38
N PRO A 248 15.48 9.98 -6.22
CA PRO A 248 16.30 10.29 -5.05
C PRO A 248 16.43 11.80 -4.75
N ASN A 249 16.59 12.63 -5.79
CA ASN A 249 16.72 14.08 -5.66
C ASN A 249 15.40 14.80 -5.35
N GLU A 250 14.26 14.11 -5.43
CA GLU A 250 12.92 14.63 -5.14
C GLU A 250 12.44 14.24 -3.73
N ILE A 251 13.21 13.40 -3.00
CA ILE A 251 12.91 13.00 -1.63
C ILE A 251 13.26 14.17 -0.69
N PRO A 252 12.27 14.80 -0.04
CA PRO A 252 12.52 15.93 0.85
C PRO A 252 13.45 15.52 2.00
N LYS A 253 14.37 16.41 2.40
CA LYS A 253 15.26 16.21 3.56
C LYS A 253 16.14 14.95 3.50
N LEU A 254 16.25 14.28 2.35
CA LEU A 254 17.22 13.21 2.16
C LEU A 254 18.63 13.81 2.03
N GLN A 255 19.58 13.32 2.81
CA GLN A 255 20.96 13.81 2.79
C GLN A 255 21.58 13.66 1.39
N GLU A 256 22.28 14.69 0.91
CA GLU A 256 22.90 14.70 -0.43
C GLU A 256 23.81 13.48 -0.68
N ARG A 257 24.51 13.02 0.36
CA ARG A 257 25.34 11.81 0.29
C ARG A 257 24.52 10.54 -0.01
N LEU A 258 23.28 10.42 0.46
CA LEU A 258 22.41 9.29 0.10
C LEU A 258 21.85 9.47 -1.31
N VAL A 259 21.45 10.68 -1.68
CA VAL A 259 21.00 11.00 -3.06
C VAL A 259 22.05 10.56 -4.09
N SER A 260 23.32 10.94 -3.86
CA SER A 260 24.44 10.55 -4.73
C SER A 260 24.59 9.03 -4.83
N ARG A 261 24.37 8.30 -3.73
CA ARG A 261 24.49 6.84 -3.67
C ARG A 261 23.29 6.09 -4.20
N PHE A 262 22.15 6.74 -4.35
CA PHE A 262 21.02 6.14 -5.05
C PHE A 262 21.14 6.40 -6.55
N ALA A 263 21.69 7.57 -6.93
CA ALA A 263 21.83 7.99 -8.31
C ALA A 263 22.99 7.32 -9.08
N TRP A 264 24.05 6.84 -8.41
CA TRP A 264 25.21 6.23 -9.07
C TRP A 264 24.96 4.82 -9.65
N GLY A 265 23.85 4.17 -9.26
CA GLY A 265 23.43 2.86 -9.74
C GLY A 265 22.46 3.00 -10.91
N LEU A 266 21.48 2.10 -11.00
CA LEU A 266 20.42 2.22 -11.99
C LEU A 266 19.11 2.65 -11.32
N SER A 267 18.60 3.84 -11.69
CA SER A 267 17.25 4.27 -11.34
C SER A 267 16.30 3.98 -12.48
N VAL A 268 15.23 3.23 -12.21
CA VAL A 268 14.24 2.83 -13.21
C VAL A 268 12.83 3.21 -12.76
N ASP A 269 12.11 3.86 -13.67
CA ASP A 269 10.72 4.23 -13.47
C ASP A 269 9.78 3.02 -13.64
N ILE A 270 8.65 3.09 -12.94
CA ILE A 270 7.48 2.27 -13.22
C ILE A 270 6.29 3.20 -13.35
N THR A 271 5.63 3.15 -14.50
CA THR A 271 4.47 3.99 -14.83
C THR A 271 3.16 3.21 -14.78
N PRO A 272 2.01 3.90 -14.68
CA PRO A 272 0.70 3.25 -14.74
C PRO A 272 0.54 2.38 -16.02
N PRO A 273 0.02 1.14 -15.89
CA PRO A 273 -0.17 0.24 -17.02
C PRO A 273 -1.25 0.72 -17.98
N ASP A 274 -1.08 0.43 -19.27
CA ASP A 274 -2.12 0.65 -20.29
C ASP A 274 -3.30 -0.34 -20.13
N LEU A 275 -4.40 -0.10 -20.86
CA LEU A 275 -5.62 -0.91 -20.75
C LEU A 275 -5.36 -2.41 -21.03
N GLU A 276 -4.51 -2.69 -22.01
CA GLU A 276 -4.13 -4.06 -22.38
C GLU A 276 -3.41 -4.75 -21.21
N THR A 277 -2.41 -4.08 -20.64
CA THR A 277 -1.65 -4.57 -19.48
C THR A 277 -2.57 -4.73 -18.26
N ARG A 278 -3.47 -3.78 -17.98
CA ARG A 278 -4.45 -3.90 -16.88
C ARG A 278 -5.39 -5.10 -17.07
N THR A 279 -5.87 -5.32 -18.28
CA THR A 279 -6.70 -6.49 -18.60
C THR A 279 -5.93 -7.79 -18.40
N ALA A 280 -4.65 -7.83 -18.81
CA ALA A 280 -3.78 -8.98 -18.59
C ALA A 280 -3.50 -9.24 -17.09
N ILE A 281 -3.31 -8.18 -16.29
CA ILE A 281 -3.19 -8.27 -14.82
C ILE A 281 -4.45 -8.91 -14.23
N LEU A 282 -5.63 -8.39 -14.56
CA LEU A 282 -6.89 -8.93 -14.07
C LEU A 282 -7.10 -10.39 -14.50
N ARG A 283 -6.79 -10.73 -15.76
CA ARG A 283 -6.88 -12.09 -16.28
C ARG A 283 -5.99 -13.05 -15.49
N LYS A 284 -4.75 -12.64 -15.23
CA LYS A 284 -3.79 -13.46 -14.47
C LYS A 284 -4.25 -13.67 -13.02
N LYS A 285 -4.81 -12.62 -12.41
CA LYS A 285 -5.38 -12.71 -11.05
C LYS A 285 -6.61 -13.62 -11.00
N ALA A 286 -7.54 -13.46 -11.94
CA ALA A 286 -8.72 -14.32 -12.07
C ALA A 286 -8.32 -15.80 -12.25
N ALA A 287 -7.34 -16.08 -13.11
CA ALA A 287 -6.83 -17.44 -13.30
C ALA A 287 -6.20 -18.03 -12.03
N ALA A 288 -5.41 -17.23 -11.29
CA ALA A 288 -4.80 -17.65 -10.04
C ALA A 288 -5.85 -17.99 -8.96
N GLU A 289 -6.99 -17.30 -8.99
CA GLU A 289 -8.13 -17.51 -8.09
C GLU A 289 -9.16 -18.52 -8.64
N ARG A 290 -8.90 -19.11 -9.82
CA ARG A 290 -9.79 -20.06 -10.53
C ARG A 290 -11.18 -19.49 -10.81
N LEU A 291 -11.21 -18.21 -11.18
CA LEU A 291 -12.43 -17.50 -11.52
C LEU A 291 -12.63 -17.49 -13.03
N GLU A 292 -13.81 -17.92 -13.45
CA GLU A 292 -14.24 -17.81 -14.84
C GLU A 292 -14.90 -16.44 -15.05
N ILE A 293 -14.16 -15.53 -15.66
CA ILE A 293 -14.62 -14.18 -15.95
C ILE A 293 -14.50 -13.94 -17.46
N PRO A 294 -15.59 -13.53 -18.13
CA PRO A 294 -15.54 -13.17 -19.55
C PRO A 294 -14.52 -12.05 -19.84
N ASP A 295 -13.81 -12.15 -20.97
CA ASP A 295 -12.76 -11.19 -21.35
C ASP A 295 -13.30 -9.77 -21.53
N ASP A 296 -14.53 -9.62 -22.03
CA ASP A 296 -15.21 -8.32 -22.14
C ASP A 296 -15.48 -7.71 -20.75
N THR A 297 -15.80 -8.54 -19.76
CA THR A 297 -15.98 -8.11 -18.36
C THR A 297 -14.65 -7.67 -17.75
N LEU A 298 -13.56 -8.42 -17.97
CA LEU A 298 -12.21 -8.02 -17.53
C LEU A 298 -11.78 -6.70 -18.16
N SER A 299 -12.00 -6.55 -19.48
CA SER A 299 -11.71 -5.31 -20.20
C SER A 299 -12.56 -4.14 -19.69
N TYR A 300 -13.83 -4.39 -19.32
CA TYR A 300 -14.70 -3.38 -18.72
C TYR A 300 -14.16 -2.91 -17.37
N ILE A 301 -13.83 -3.83 -16.46
CA ILE A 301 -13.26 -3.52 -15.14
C ILE A 301 -11.96 -2.73 -15.31
N ALA A 302 -11.06 -3.18 -16.18
CA ALA A 302 -9.80 -2.50 -16.50
C ALA A 302 -10.00 -1.10 -17.11
N GLY A 303 -11.12 -0.88 -17.82
CA GLY A 303 -11.51 0.42 -18.36
C GLY A 303 -12.03 1.41 -17.32
N GLN A 304 -12.49 0.94 -16.16
CA GLN A 304 -13.00 1.82 -15.09
C GLN A 304 -11.91 2.33 -14.15
N ILE A 305 -10.73 1.70 -14.12
CA ILE A 305 -9.64 2.01 -13.19
C ILE A 305 -8.36 2.32 -13.98
N ASP A 306 -7.84 3.54 -13.84
CA ASP A 306 -6.61 4.02 -14.48
C ASP A 306 -5.54 4.49 -13.48
N SER A 307 -5.84 4.45 -12.18
CA SER A 307 -5.05 4.99 -11.08
C SER A 307 -3.83 4.13 -10.70
N ASN A 308 -4.06 2.92 -10.17
CA ASN A 308 -3.02 1.99 -9.73
C ASN A 308 -3.51 0.53 -9.71
N ILE A 309 -2.58 -0.42 -9.64
CA ILE A 309 -2.88 -1.86 -9.70
C ILE A 309 -3.65 -2.33 -8.45
N ARG A 310 -3.41 -1.72 -7.28
CA ARG A 310 -4.15 -2.09 -6.05
C ARG A 310 -5.63 -1.79 -6.17
N GLU A 311 -5.99 -0.62 -6.72
CA GLU A 311 -7.39 -0.27 -7.00
C GLU A 311 -8.01 -1.16 -8.08
N LEU A 312 -7.23 -1.51 -9.11
CA LEU A 312 -7.66 -2.42 -10.16
C LEU A 312 -8.01 -3.82 -9.59
N GLU A 313 -7.13 -4.34 -8.74
CA GLU A 313 -7.36 -5.60 -8.04
C GLU A 313 -8.51 -5.50 -7.02
N GLY A 314 -8.64 -4.38 -6.32
CA GLY A 314 -9.74 -4.13 -5.40
C GLY A 314 -11.10 -4.06 -6.10
N ALA A 315 -11.14 -3.51 -7.33
CA ALA A 315 -12.32 -3.53 -8.17
C ALA A 315 -12.73 -4.95 -8.53
N LEU A 316 -11.78 -5.82 -8.89
CA LEU A 316 -12.05 -7.24 -9.16
C LEU A 316 -12.62 -7.94 -7.92
N VAL A 317 -11.99 -7.78 -6.76
CA VAL A 317 -12.47 -8.37 -5.49
C VAL A 317 -13.89 -7.89 -5.17
N ARG A 318 -14.21 -6.62 -5.44
CA ARG A 318 -15.57 -6.10 -5.25
C ARG A 318 -16.58 -6.76 -6.18
N VAL A 319 -16.25 -6.92 -7.46
CA VAL A 319 -17.11 -7.60 -8.43
C VAL A 319 -17.37 -9.04 -7.99
N GLN A 320 -16.33 -9.75 -7.53
CA GLN A 320 -16.46 -11.10 -6.98
C GLN A 320 -17.39 -11.13 -5.77
N ALA A 321 -17.19 -10.23 -4.80
CA ALA A 321 -18.02 -10.16 -3.60
C ALA A 321 -19.50 -9.88 -3.94
N PHE A 322 -19.76 -8.97 -4.88
CA PHE A 322 -21.11 -8.64 -5.33
C PHE A 322 -21.78 -9.81 -6.06
N ALA A 323 -21.04 -10.53 -6.91
CA ALA A 323 -21.50 -11.75 -7.56
C ALA A 323 -21.87 -12.83 -6.53
N ALA A 324 -21.00 -13.06 -5.54
CA ALA A 324 -21.25 -14.03 -4.48
C ALA A 324 -22.48 -13.67 -3.63
N MET A 325 -22.66 -12.38 -3.28
CA MET A 325 -23.81 -11.92 -2.49
C MET A 325 -25.15 -12.09 -3.23
N ASN A 326 -25.17 -11.87 -4.54
CA ASN A 326 -26.39 -12.02 -5.35
C ASN A 326 -26.58 -13.44 -5.90
N SER A 327 -25.61 -14.34 -5.70
CA SER A 327 -25.60 -15.68 -6.29
C SER A 327 -25.73 -15.65 -7.82
N GLU A 328 -25.02 -14.71 -8.45
CA GLU A 328 -25.00 -14.51 -9.91
C GLU A 328 -23.59 -14.74 -10.47
N ASP A 329 -23.51 -15.16 -11.73
CA ASP A 329 -22.23 -15.27 -12.43
C ASP A 329 -21.65 -13.87 -12.73
N ILE A 330 -20.32 -13.78 -12.76
CA ILE A 330 -19.63 -12.53 -13.09
C ILE A 330 -19.88 -12.20 -14.57
N SER A 331 -20.56 -11.09 -14.80
CA SER A 331 -20.89 -10.55 -16.13
C SER A 331 -20.60 -9.05 -16.21
N THR A 332 -20.54 -8.50 -17.42
CA THR A 332 -20.30 -7.06 -17.65
C THR A 332 -21.37 -6.19 -16.97
N SER A 333 -22.64 -6.62 -16.96
CA SER A 333 -23.73 -5.91 -16.27
C SER A 333 -23.56 -5.93 -14.75
N LEU A 334 -23.24 -7.10 -14.18
CA LEU A 334 -22.99 -7.23 -12.76
C LEU A 334 -21.77 -6.40 -12.33
N ALA A 335 -20.69 -6.43 -13.11
CA ALA A 335 -19.52 -5.61 -12.87
C ALA A 335 -19.86 -4.11 -12.91
N ALA A 336 -20.70 -3.67 -13.85
CA ALA A 336 -21.17 -2.29 -13.89
C ALA A 336 -21.92 -1.90 -12.62
N ASP A 337 -22.80 -2.76 -12.11
CA ASP A 337 -23.55 -2.51 -10.87
C ASP A 337 -22.67 -2.54 -9.62
N ALA A 338 -21.76 -3.51 -9.51
CA ALA A 338 -20.80 -3.60 -8.42
C ALA A 338 -19.87 -2.38 -8.36
N LEU A 339 -19.46 -1.86 -9.52
CA LEU A 339 -18.54 -0.73 -9.63
C LEU A 339 -19.24 0.64 -9.65
N LYS A 340 -20.58 0.71 -9.78
CA LYS A 340 -21.33 1.98 -9.59
C LYS A 340 -21.01 2.60 -8.22
N THR A 341 -20.86 1.78 -7.18
CA THR A 341 -20.49 2.26 -5.84
C THR A 341 -19.03 2.71 -5.72
N LEU A 342 -18.10 2.34 -6.61
CA LEU A 342 -16.77 2.97 -6.66
C LEU A 342 -16.87 4.41 -7.14
N LYS A 343 -17.82 4.70 -8.04
CA LYS A 343 -18.15 6.07 -8.44
C LYS A 343 -18.90 6.83 -7.34
N SER A 344 -19.66 6.13 -6.48
CA SER A 344 -20.38 6.69 -5.33
C SER A 344 -19.58 6.77 -4.02
N GLY A 345 -18.41 6.12 -3.94
CA GLY A 345 -17.50 6.12 -2.79
C GLY A 345 -16.54 7.31 -2.75
N LYS A 346 -16.55 8.15 -3.79
CA LYS A 346 -16.20 9.56 -3.68
C LYS A 346 -17.50 10.26 -3.29
N GLY A 347 -17.58 10.75 -2.05
CA GLY A 347 -18.78 11.42 -1.53
C GLY A 347 -19.27 12.49 -2.51
N HIS A 348 -20.55 12.41 -2.88
CA HIS A 348 -21.21 13.23 -3.91
C HIS A 348 -20.57 13.08 -5.32
N PRO A 349 -21.34 13.24 -6.41
CA PRO A 349 -20.73 13.34 -7.75
C PRO A 349 -19.61 14.38 -7.69
N GLN A 350 -18.35 13.98 -7.95
CA GLN A 350 -17.23 14.93 -7.90
C GLN A 350 -17.53 16.08 -8.85
N LEU A 351 -17.75 17.24 -8.27
CA LEU A 351 -18.08 18.47 -8.98
C LEU A 351 -16.94 18.78 -9.95
N SER A 352 -17.22 18.81 -11.25
CA SER A 352 -16.21 19.16 -12.25
C SER A 352 -15.99 20.67 -12.29
N ILE A 353 -14.79 21.12 -12.69
CA ILE A 353 -14.51 22.55 -12.91
C ILE A 353 -15.51 23.15 -13.91
N LEU A 354 -15.92 22.37 -14.92
CA LEU A 354 -16.90 22.81 -15.91
C LEU A 354 -18.27 23.10 -15.28
N GLN A 355 -18.79 22.21 -14.44
CA GLN A 355 -20.07 22.41 -13.73
C GLN A 355 -20.03 23.66 -12.84
N ILE A 356 -18.91 23.91 -12.17
CA ILE A 356 -18.70 25.13 -11.37
C ILE A 356 -18.74 26.36 -12.27
N GLN A 357 -18.05 26.32 -13.42
CA GLN A 357 -18.05 27.43 -14.36
C GLN A 357 -19.45 27.70 -14.93
N GLU A 358 -20.22 26.65 -15.23
CA GLU A 358 -21.58 26.75 -15.75
C GLU A 358 -22.54 27.35 -14.72
N GLU A 359 -22.53 26.88 -13.48
CA GLU A 359 -23.43 27.40 -12.45
C GLU A 359 -23.08 28.84 -12.06
N VAL A 360 -21.79 29.17 -11.95
CA VAL A 360 -21.36 30.56 -11.71
C VAL A 360 -21.72 31.46 -12.88
N ALA A 361 -21.55 31.00 -14.12
CA ALA A 361 -21.93 31.78 -15.31
C ALA A 361 -23.44 32.05 -15.34
N LYS A 362 -24.24 31.03 -14.99
CA LYS A 362 -25.70 31.10 -14.89
C LYS A 362 -26.15 32.06 -13.79
N TYR A 363 -25.56 31.99 -12.60
CA TYR A 363 -25.86 32.87 -11.46
C TYR A 363 -25.62 34.35 -11.79
N TYR A 364 -24.50 34.66 -12.45
CA TYR A 364 -24.15 36.04 -12.81
C TYR A 364 -24.62 36.47 -14.21
N HIS A 365 -25.41 35.64 -14.89
CA HIS A 365 -25.92 35.90 -16.25
C HIS A 365 -24.83 36.28 -17.26
N ILE A 366 -23.68 35.61 -17.19
CA ILE A 366 -22.57 35.76 -18.13
C ILE A 366 -22.38 34.50 -18.97
N GLN A 367 -21.62 34.60 -20.06
CA GLN A 367 -21.31 33.45 -20.90
C GLN A 367 -20.08 32.71 -20.38
N LEU A 368 -20.05 31.39 -20.52
CA LEU A 368 -18.90 30.56 -20.12
C LEU A 368 -17.57 31.04 -20.71
N LYS A 369 -17.59 31.52 -21.97
CA LYS A 369 -16.41 32.10 -22.65
C LYS A 369 -15.86 33.36 -21.96
N ASP A 370 -16.69 34.12 -21.26
CA ASP A 370 -16.24 35.31 -20.53
C ASP A 370 -15.44 34.91 -19.27
N LEU A 371 -15.73 33.76 -18.65
CA LEU A 371 -14.93 33.21 -17.56
C LEU A 371 -13.53 32.78 -18.01
N LYS A 372 -13.40 32.24 -19.22
CA LYS A 372 -12.09 31.84 -19.80
C LYS A 372 -11.36 33.00 -20.51
N GLY A 373 -12.04 34.11 -20.78
CA GLY A 373 -11.52 35.24 -21.55
C GLY A 373 -10.53 36.14 -20.81
N LYS A 374 -9.95 37.09 -21.55
CA LYS A 374 -9.00 38.10 -21.03
C LYS A 374 -9.67 39.39 -20.52
N LYS A 375 -10.99 39.53 -20.66
CA LYS A 375 -11.74 40.72 -20.21
C LYS A 375 -11.54 40.94 -18.69
N ARG A 376 -11.29 42.19 -18.30
CA ARG A 376 -10.98 42.61 -16.91
C ARG A 376 -12.07 43.49 -16.27
N VAL A 377 -13.27 43.54 -16.85
CA VAL A 377 -14.40 44.29 -16.28
C VAL A 377 -14.87 43.59 -14.99
N LYS A 378 -15.23 44.36 -13.95
CA LYS A 378 -15.61 43.84 -12.62
C LYS A 378 -16.72 42.80 -12.69
N SER A 379 -17.72 42.99 -13.56
CA SER A 379 -18.83 42.06 -13.80
C SER A 379 -18.42 40.70 -14.37
N ILE A 380 -17.17 40.52 -14.80
CA ILE A 380 -16.62 39.26 -15.29
C ILE A 380 -15.50 38.75 -14.36
N VAL A 381 -14.70 39.67 -13.80
CA VAL A 381 -13.59 39.33 -12.92
C VAL A 381 -14.07 38.70 -11.62
N VAL A 382 -15.11 39.27 -10.99
CA VAL A 382 -15.62 38.77 -9.71
C VAL A 382 -16.21 37.35 -9.87
N PRO A 383 -17.12 37.08 -10.84
CA PRO A 383 -17.60 35.71 -11.08
C PRO A 383 -16.47 34.73 -11.41
N ARG A 384 -15.46 35.14 -12.17
CA ARG A 384 -14.29 34.29 -12.47
C ARG A 384 -13.50 33.93 -11.23
N GLN A 385 -13.28 34.89 -10.33
CA GLN A 385 -12.58 34.64 -9.06
C GLN A 385 -13.38 33.71 -8.16
N ILE A 386 -14.71 33.87 -8.11
CA ILE A 386 -15.62 32.97 -7.37
C ILE A 386 -15.58 31.55 -7.95
N ALA A 387 -15.60 31.40 -9.28
CA ALA A 387 -15.49 30.09 -9.92
C ALA A 387 -14.14 29.41 -9.63
N MET A 388 -13.04 30.16 -9.59
CA MET A 388 -11.71 29.63 -9.21
C MET A 388 -11.66 29.25 -7.72
N TYR A 389 -12.24 30.07 -6.85
CA TYR A 389 -12.35 29.80 -5.42
C TYR A 389 -13.14 28.50 -5.20
N LEU A 390 -14.35 28.40 -5.76
CA LEU A 390 -15.19 27.20 -5.66
C LEU A 390 -14.52 25.96 -6.29
N ALA A 391 -13.84 26.10 -7.42
CA ALA A 391 -13.07 25.01 -8.01
C ALA A 391 -11.95 24.51 -7.10
N ARG A 392 -11.33 25.41 -6.32
CA ARG A 392 -10.31 25.02 -5.35
C ARG A 392 -10.91 24.36 -4.11
N GLU A 393 -12.06 24.82 -3.64
CA GLU A 393 -12.72 24.34 -2.41
C GLU A 393 -13.53 23.05 -2.60
N LEU A 394 -14.15 22.87 -3.77
CA LEU A 394 -15.11 21.79 -4.02
C LEU A 394 -14.55 20.67 -4.91
N THR A 395 -13.28 20.75 -5.32
CA THR A 395 -12.65 19.75 -6.19
C THR A 395 -11.21 19.44 -5.78
N ASP A 396 -10.74 18.23 -6.09
CA ASP A 396 -9.36 17.79 -5.83
C ASP A 396 -8.36 18.27 -6.92
N ASN A 397 -8.75 19.21 -7.79
CA ASN A 397 -7.90 19.65 -8.89
C ASN A 397 -6.77 20.56 -8.40
N SER A 398 -5.57 20.35 -8.98
CA SER A 398 -4.40 21.17 -8.68
C SER A 398 -4.55 22.61 -9.20
N LEU A 399 -3.87 23.57 -8.57
CA LEU A 399 -3.87 24.98 -8.99
C LEU A 399 -3.48 25.17 -10.48
N PRO A 400 -2.48 24.44 -11.03
CA PRO A 400 -2.18 24.49 -12.46
C PRO A 400 -3.35 23.99 -13.33
N LYS A 401 -4.02 22.90 -12.92
CA LYS A 401 -5.16 22.34 -13.66
C LYS A 401 -6.36 23.29 -13.65
N ILE A 402 -6.64 23.92 -12.51
CA ILE A 402 -7.67 24.97 -12.41
C ILE A 402 -7.30 26.13 -13.35
N GLY A 403 -6.07 26.64 -13.29
CA GLY A 403 -5.61 27.72 -14.16
C GLY A 403 -5.76 27.41 -15.65
N ALA A 404 -5.44 26.19 -16.06
CA ALA A 404 -5.61 25.71 -17.44
C ALA A 404 -7.08 25.82 -17.91
N GLU A 405 -8.04 25.38 -17.08
CA GLU A 405 -9.48 25.41 -17.39
C GLU A 405 -10.08 26.82 -17.46
N PHE A 406 -9.41 27.83 -16.91
CA PHE A 406 -9.80 29.24 -16.99
C PHE A 406 -9.06 30.01 -18.10
N GLY A 407 -8.71 29.34 -19.19
CA GLY A 407 -8.08 29.94 -20.37
C GLY A 407 -6.56 30.03 -20.29
N GLY A 408 -5.92 29.01 -19.69
CA GLY A 408 -4.46 28.95 -19.60
C GLY A 408 -3.85 29.97 -18.64
N LYS A 409 -4.52 30.25 -17.52
CA LYS A 409 -4.03 31.19 -16.50
C LYS A 409 -3.00 30.51 -15.60
N ASP A 410 -2.03 31.29 -15.14
CA ASP A 410 -1.02 30.80 -14.20
C ASP A 410 -1.64 30.38 -12.86
N HIS A 411 -1.04 29.37 -12.22
CA HIS A 411 -1.44 28.88 -10.90
C HIS A 411 -1.46 29.99 -9.83
N THR A 412 -0.59 31.00 -9.95
CA THR A 412 -0.57 32.19 -9.08
C THR A 412 -1.84 33.04 -9.21
N THR A 413 -2.46 33.07 -10.38
CA THR A 413 -3.75 33.76 -10.58
C THR A 413 -4.87 33.07 -9.81
N VAL A 414 -4.83 31.74 -9.70
CA VAL A 414 -5.80 30.95 -8.93
C VAL A 414 -5.61 31.20 -7.43
N ILE A 415 -4.36 31.25 -6.95
CA ILE A 415 -4.02 31.60 -5.56
C ILE A 415 -4.58 32.98 -5.21
N HIS A 416 -4.27 34.00 -6.03
CA HIS A 416 -4.77 35.36 -5.79
C HIS A 416 -6.30 35.46 -5.84
N ALA A 417 -6.96 34.71 -6.72
CA ALA A 417 -8.41 34.66 -6.77
C ALA A 417 -9.00 34.04 -5.50
N HIS A 418 -8.41 32.95 -5.02
CA HIS A 418 -8.84 32.25 -3.81
C HIS A 418 -8.72 33.14 -2.57
N GLU A 419 -7.53 33.71 -2.33
CA GLU A 419 -7.27 34.62 -1.21
C GLU A 419 -8.21 35.84 -1.24
N LYS A 420 -8.46 36.39 -2.44
CA LYS A 420 -9.30 37.58 -2.59
C LYS A 420 -10.77 37.31 -2.26
N ILE A 421 -11.31 36.17 -2.69
CA ILE A 421 -12.69 35.80 -2.37
C ILE A 421 -12.81 35.46 -0.89
N GLN A 422 -11.82 34.77 -0.30
CA GLN A 422 -11.81 34.48 1.13
C GLN A 422 -11.87 35.76 1.98
N GLN A 423 -11.01 36.75 1.69
CA GLN A 423 -11.04 38.06 2.37
C GLN A 423 -12.37 38.82 2.18
N LEU A 424 -12.99 38.71 1.00
CA LEU A 424 -14.27 39.35 0.72
C LEU A 424 -15.42 38.67 1.46
N MET A 425 -15.38 37.35 1.61
CA MET A 425 -16.33 36.63 2.45
C MET A 425 -16.17 37.00 3.92
N ASP A 426 -14.95 37.21 4.43
CA ASP A 426 -14.75 37.61 5.83
C ASP A 426 -15.31 39.02 6.14
N SER A 427 -15.37 39.90 5.13
CA SER A 427 -15.72 41.32 5.28
C SER A 427 -17.08 41.72 4.71
N SER A 428 -17.74 40.85 3.94
CA SER A 428 -19.02 41.16 3.27
C SER A 428 -20.03 40.03 3.37
N VAL A 429 -21.12 40.30 4.09
CA VAL A 429 -22.28 39.38 4.21
C VAL A 429 -22.91 39.09 2.84
N SER A 430 -22.93 40.07 1.93
CA SER A 430 -23.42 39.87 0.56
C SER A 430 -22.61 38.80 -0.17
N MET A 431 -21.27 38.88 -0.09
CA MET A 431 -20.38 37.91 -0.74
C MET A 431 -20.53 36.51 -0.12
N GLN A 432 -20.68 36.41 1.20
CA GLN A 432 -20.94 35.13 1.88
C GLN A 432 -22.22 34.48 1.37
N ASN A 433 -23.29 35.26 1.25
CA ASN A 433 -24.58 34.76 0.76
C ASN A 433 -24.49 34.31 -0.70
N GLU A 434 -23.89 35.13 -1.58
CA GLU A 434 -23.69 34.78 -3.00
C GLU A 434 -22.91 33.47 -3.17
N VAL A 435 -21.77 33.32 -2.48
CA VAL A 435 -20.95 32.10 -2.55
C VAL A 435 -21.69 30.90 -1.97
N SER A 436 -22.43 31.08 -0.87
CA SER A 436 -23.20 30.00 -0.24
C SER A 436 -24.36 29.53 -1.11
N GLU A 437 -25.09 30.44 -1.76
CA GLU A 437 -26.15 30.10 -2.71
C GLU A 437 -25.62 29.30 -3.89
N ILE A 438 -24.53 29.77 -4.52
CA ILE A 438 -23.90 29.03 -5.63
C ILE A 438 -23.42 27.66 -5.16
N LYS A 439 -22.80 27.58 -3.97
CA LYS A 439 -22.36 26.31 -3.38
C LYS A 439 -23.54 25.36 -3.13
N ASN A 440 -24.69 25.88 -2.69
CA ASN A 440 -25.91 25.08 -2.52
C ASN A 440 -26.47 24.57 -3.85
N PHE A 441 -26.44 25.36 -4.93
CA PHE A 441 -26.85 24.90 -6.26
C PHE A 441 -25.91 23.84 -6.85
N LEU A 442 -24.65 23.83 -6.44
CA LEU A 442 -23.65 22.87 -6.90
C LEU A 442 -23.70 21.54 -6.13
N LEU A 443 -24.21 21.54 -4.89
CA LEU A 443 -24.21 20.38 -4.00
C LEU A 443 -25.57 19.67 -3.88
N ASN A 444 -26.64 20.26 -4.44
CA ASN A 444 -27.98 19.67 -4.58
C ASN A 444 -28.21 19.27 -6.04
#